data_AF-A0A9E4BZF7-F1
#
_entry.id   AF-A0A9E4BZF7-F1
#
_cell.length_a   1.000
_cell.length_b   1.000
_cell.length_c   1.000
_cell.angle_alpha   90.00
_cell.angle_beta   90.00
_cell.angle_gamma   90.00
#
_symmetry.space_group_name_H-M   'P 1'
#
loop_
_entity.id
_entity.type
_entity.pdbx_description
1 polymer ?
#
loop_
_entity_poly.entity_id
_entity_poly.type
_entity_poly.pdbx_seq_one_letter_code
_entity_poly.pdbx_strand_id
1 'polypeptide(L)'
;MNPILDILFRVIGTEVPSDHGYALYGALSRMLETEEDQWMHGNPHIGLHTVRGTPLGNGRRLIGPNARLGLRLPSDLLPRSLRLAGKSLDLDGCKLRVGVSETRALVPAATLHCRIVTTKNGNDATLFDAERR
;
A
#
# COMPACT_ATOMS: atom_id res chain seq x y z
N MET A 1 4.83 1.65 -22.17
CA MET A 1 4.42 1.85 -20.76
C MET A 1 4.51 0.50 -20.07
N ASN A 2 5.24 0.39 -18.96
CA ASN A 2 5.33 -0.89 -18.26
C ASN A 2 3.96 -1.23 -17.64
N PRO A 3 3.53 -2.50 -17.68
CA PRO A 3 2.27 -2.89 -17.07
C PRO A 3 2.29 -2.58 -15.57
N ILE A 4 1.21 -1.99 -15.07
CA ILE A 4 1.01 -1.78 -13.64
C ILE A 4 0.35 -3.04 -13.07
N LEU A 5 0.82 -3.48 -11.91
CA LEU A 5 0.32 -4.66 -11.22
C LEU A 5 0.28 -4.42 -9.70
N ASP A 6 -0.45 -5.27 -9.00
CA ASP A 6 -0.37 -5.37 -7.54
C ASP A 6 0.56 -6.53 -7.17
N ILE A 7 1.56 -6.28 -6.31
CA ILE A 7 2.28 -7.31 -5.58
C ILE A 7 1.78 -7.37 -4.14
N LEU A 8 1.34 -8.54 -3.71
CA LEU A 8 0.76 -8.78 -2.40
C LEU A 8 1.63 -9.74 -1.61
N PHE A 9 1.94 -9.39 -0.36
CA PHE A 9 2.70 -10.23 0.55
C PHE A 9 1.78 -10.76 1.65
N ARG A 10 1.89 -12.07 1.95
CA ARG A 10 1.30 -12.60 3.20
C ARG A 10 1.88 -11.83 4.39
N VAL A 11 1.05 -11.50 5.37
CA VAL A 11 1.53 -10.92 6.64
C VAL A 11 1.09 -11.80 7.80
N ILE A 12 2.02 -12.01 8.72
CA ILE A 12 1.80 -12.79 9.94
C ILE A 12 2.03 -11.85 11.11
N GLY A 13 1.05 -11.74 11.99
CA GLY A 13 1.07 -10.90 13.18
C GLY A 13 -0.24 -11.05 13.93
N THR A 14 -0.36 -10.39 15.07
CA THR A 14 -1.56 -10.44 15.92
C THR A 14 -2.48 -9.27 15.60
N GLU A 15 -1.96 -8.05 15.67
CA GLU A 15 -2.74 -6.83 15.53
C GLU A 15 -1.92 -5.70 14.89
N VAL A 16 -2.64 -4.70 14.39
CA VAL A 16 -2.08 -3.42 13.92
C VAL A 16 -2.90 -2.24 14.46
N PRO A 17 -2.32 -1.04 14.59
CA PRO A 17 -3.11 0.18 14.78
C PRO A 17 -4.12 0.37 13.64
N SER A 18 -5.27 0.99 13.91
CA SER A 18 -6.30 1.25 12.89
C SER A 18 -5.80 2.18 11.78
N ASP A 19 -4.97 3.17 12.13
CA ASP A 19 -4.45 4.20 11.22
C ASP A 19 -2.96 4.03 10.92
N HIS A 20 -2.48 2.78 10.91
CA HIS A 20 -1.07 2.42 10.68
C HIS A 20 -0.53 2.74 9.28
N GLY A 21 -1.31 3.39 8.41
CA GLY A 21 -0.91 3.65 7.02
C GLY A 21 0.37 4.46 6.90
N TYR A 22 0.54 5.48 7.74
CA TYR A 22 1.75 6.30 7.75
C TYR A 22 2.96 5.54 8.34
N ALA A 23 2.77 4.83 9.46
CA ALA A 23 3.82 4.00 10.06
C ALA A 23 4.32 2.93 9.09
N LEU A 24 3.39 2.30 8.36
CA LEU A 24 3.69 1.33 7.32
C LEU A 24 4.47 1.95 6.17
N TYR A 25 4.01 3.08 5.62
CA TYR A 25 4.72 3.79 4.56
C TYR A 25 6.16 4.12 4.99
N GLY A 26 6.35 4.71 6.16
CA GLY A 26 7.68 5.02 6.69
C GLY A 26 8.56 3.79 6.92
N ALA A 27 7.99 2.68 7.40
CA ALA A 27 8.73 1.43 7.56
C ALA A 27 9.19 0.84 6.23
N LEU A 28 8.34 0.92 5.20
CA LEU A 28 8.67 0.45 3.85
C LEU A 28 9.72 1.33 3.18
N SER A 29 9.56 2.66 3.22
CA SER A 29 10.55 3.60 2.68
C SER A 29 11.94 3.36 3.28
N ARG A 30 12.05 3.27 4.61
CA ARG A 30 13.34 2.99 5.28
C ARG A 30 13.95 1.64 4.90
N MET A 31 13.13 0.66 4.54
CA MET A 31 13.59 -0.69 4.22
C MET A 31 13.95 -0.86 2.75
N LEU A 32 13.27 -0.15 1.86
CA LEU A 32 13.31 -0.37 0.42
C LEU A 32 14.06 0.69 -0.36
N GLU A 33 14.30 1.85 0.24
CA GLU A 33 14.95 2.99 -0.38
C GLU A 33 16.32 3.26 0.26
N THR A 34 17.23 3.81 -0.53
CA THR A 34 18.51 4.36 -0.07
C THR A 34 18.61 5.82 -0.51
N GLU A 35 19.70 6.51 -0.18
CA GLU A 35 19.92 7.89 -0.64
C GLU A 35 19.99 7.98 -2.17
N GLU A 36 20.48 6.92 -2.84
CA GLU A 36 20.69 6.87 -4.28
C GLU A 36 19.50 6.27 -5.07
N ASP A 37 18.62 5.47 -4.42
CA ASP A 37 17.49 4.79 -5.07
C ASP A 37 16.18 5.01 -4.27
N GLN A 38 15.61 6.22 -4.41
CA GLN A 38 14.32 6.63 -3.83
C GLN A 38 13.18 6.41 -4.83
N TRP A 39 12.74 5.16 -4.96
CA TRP A 39 11.78 4.79 -5.99
C TRP A 39 10.32 4.84 -5.52
N MET A 40 10.06 4.80 -4.21
CA MET A 40 8.73 4.89 -3.61
C MET A 40 8.31 6.33 -3.31
N HIS A 41 9.23 7.11 -2.72
CA HIS A 41 8.93 8.43 -2.22
C HIS A 41 8.56 9.39 -3.35
N GLY A 42 7.37 10.00 -3.25
CA GLY A 42 6.89 10.98 -4.23
C GLY A 42 6.50 10.40 -5.60
N ASN A 43 6.57 9.08 -5.79
CA ASN A 43 6.24 8.46 -7.07
C ASN A 43 4.72 8.27 -7.23
N PRO A 44 4.05 8.99 -8.15
CA PRO A 44 2.60 8.94 -8.30
C PRO A 44 2.09 7.61 -8.87
N HIS A 45 2.98 6.75 -9.37
CA HIS A 45 2.62 5.43 -9.91
C HIS A 45 2.68 4.32 -8.88
N ILE A 46 2.99 4.64 -7.62
CA ILE A 46 3.06 3.66 -6.54
C ILE A 46 1.87 3.84 -5.60
N GLY A 47 1.14 2.74 -5.41
CA GLY A 47 0.05 2.66 -4.44
C GLY A 47 0.42 1.73 -3.29
N LEU A 48 -0.01 2.08 -2.08
CA LEU A 48 0.15 1.24 -0.89
C LEU A 48 -1.20 0.65 -0.47
N HIS A 49 -1.28 -0.68 -0.42
CA HIS A 49 -2.41 -1.40 0.15
C HIS A 49 -2.08 -1.76 1.60
N THR A 50 -2.70 -1.07 2.56
CA THR A 50 -2.50 -1.31 4.00
C THR A 50 -3.02 -2.68 4.44
N VAL A 51 -2.56 -3.13 5.61
CA VAL A 51 -2.97 -4.41 6.16
C VAL A 51 -4.42 -4.32 6.65
N ARG A 52 -5.31 -5.11 6.05
CA ARG A 52 -6.69 -5.20 6.49
C ARG A 52 -6.80 -6.10 7.71
N GLY A 53 -7.71 -5.74 8.62
CA GLY A 53 -7.99 -6.50 9.83
C GLY A 53 -9.38 -6.22 10.37
N THR A 54 -9.82 -7.03 11.32
CA THR A 54 -11.11 -6.88 12.01
C THR A 54 -10.94 -5.90 13.18
N PRO A 55 -11.80 -4.88 13.35
CA PRO A 55 -11.70 -3.96 14.49
C PRO A 55 -11.77 -4.71 15.83
N LEU A 56 -10.85 -4.41 16.76
CA LEU A 56 -10.84 -4.95 18.13
C LEU A 56 -11.33 -3.94 19.17
N GLY A 57 -11.52 -2.68 18.77
CA GLY A 57 -11.64 -1.55 19.70
C GLY A 57 -10.27 -0.95 20.04
N ASN A 58 -10.26 0.12 20.84
CA ASN A 58 -9.04 0.80 21.31
C ASN A 58 -8.04 1.20 20.21
N GLY A 59 -8.54 1.50 19.00
CA GLY A 59 -7.69 1.87 17.87
C GLY A 59 -6.83 0.72 17.32
N ARG A 60 -7.18 -0.54 17.61
CA ARG A 60 -6.48 -1.74 17.11
C ARG A 60 -7.35 -2.57 16.17
N ARG A 61 -6.69 -3.34 15.30
CA ARG A 61 -7.31 -4.29 14.38
C ARG A 61 -6.60 -5.63 14.45
N LEU A 62 -7.37 -6.71 14.58
CA LEU A 62 -6.89 -8.09 14.51
C LEU A 62 -6.51 -8.45 13.09
N ILE A 63 -5.34 -9.06 12.93
CA ILE A 63 -4.87 -9.56 11.64
C ILE A 63 -5.38 -10.98 11.44
N GLY A 64 -6.13 -11.18 10.36
CA GLY A 64 -6.59 -12.52 9.99
C GLY A 64 -5.50 -13.35 9.31
N PRO A 65 -5.67 -14.68 9.23
CA PRO A 65 -4.68 -15.60 8.63
C PRO A 65 -4.43 -15.34 7.13
N ASN A 66 -5.36 -14.66 6.46
CA ASN A 66 -5.27 -14.29 5.05
C ASN A 66 -4.94 -12.82 4.81
N ALA A 67 -4.49 -12.11 5.84
CA ALA A 67 -4.10 -10.72 5.70
C ALA A 67 -2.96 -10.57 4.67
N ARG A 68 -2.97 -9.43 3.97
CA ARG A 68 -1.99 -9.06 2.97
C ARG A 68 -1.57 -7.61 3.16
N LEU A 69 -0.29 -7.37 2.93
CA LEU A 69 0.27 -6.06 2.60
C LEU A 69 0.45 -6.01 1.08
N GLY A 70 0.23 -4.88 0.42
CA GLY A 70 0.42 -4.80 -1.02
C GLY A 70 1.04 -3.51 -1.51
N LEU A 71 1.71 -3.59 -2.66
CA LEU A 71 2.17 -2.45 -3.44
C LEU A 71 1.59 -2.54 -4.84
N ARG A 72 1.03 -1.44 -5.34
CA ARG A 72 0.73 -1.23 -6.75
C ARG A 72 1.92 -0.55 -7.39
N LEU A 73 2.49 -1.11 -8.44
CA LEU A 73 3.69 -0.54 -9.08
C LEU A 73 3.82 -0.95 -10.55
N PRO A 74 4.57 -0.17 -11.35
CA PRO A 74 5.08 -0.61 -12.65
C PRO A 74 5.93 -1.89 -12.53
N SER A 75 5.80 -2.81 -13.47
CA SER A 75 6.42 -4.14 -13.40
C SER A 75 7.95 -4.15 -13.28
N ASP A 76 8.64 -3.11 -13.73
CA ASP A 76 10.09 -2.95 -13.58
C ASP A 76 10.54 -2.70 -12.13
N LEU A 77 9.63 -2.28 -11.24
CA LEU A 77 9.91 -2.10 -9.82
C LEU A 77 9.68 -3.39 -9.00
N LEU A 78 9.19 -4.47 -9.63
CA LEU A 78 8.97 -5.75 -8.96
C LEU A 78 10.23 -6.26 -8.23
N PRO A 79 11.44 -6.30 -8.85
CA PRO A 79 12.64 -6.78 -8.18
C PRO A 79 12.97 -6.00 -6.91
N ARG A 80 12.74 -4.68 -6.91
CA ARG A 80 12.96 -3.82 -5.74
C ARG A 80 12.01 -4.19 -4.59
N SER A 81 10.74 -4.43 -4.91
CA SER A 81 9.72 -4.78 -3.92
C SER A 81 9.88 -6.18 -3.31
N LEU A 82 10.47 -7.14 -4.05
CA LEU A 82 10.69 -8.50 -3.55
C LEU A 82 11.63 -8.56 -2.34
N ARG A 83 12.44 -7.52 -2.11
CA ARG A 83 13.29 -7.38 -0.91
C ARG A 83 12.51 -7.38 0.41
N LEU A 84 11.19 -7.13 0.37
CA LEU A 84 10.30 -7.25 1.53
C LEU A 84 10.07 -8.69 1.99
N ALA A 85 10.16 -9.66 1.09
CA ALA A 85 9.84 -11.05 1.43
C ALA A 85 10.76 -11.57 2.53
N GLY A 86 10.16 -12.13 3.58
CA GLY A 86 10.87 -12.67 4.75
C GLY A 86 11.30 -11.62 5.79
N LYS A 87 11.07 -10.32 5.54
CA LYS A 87 11.42 -9.24 6.49
C LYS A 87 10.39 -9.10 7.60
N SER A 88 10.78 -8.39 8.66
CA SER A 88 9.89 -7.99 9.74
C SER A 88 9.68 -6.48 9.70
N LEU A 89 8.44 -6.05 9.89
CA LEU A 89 8.04 -4.65 10.00
C LEU A 89 7.59 -4.38 11.44
N ASP A 90 7.88 -3.19 11.93
CA ASP A 90 7.35 -2.67 13.19
C ASP A 90 6.42 -1.50 12.88
N LEU A 91 5.15 -1.64 13.25
CA LEU A 91 4.10 -0.65 13.07
C LEU A 91 3.63 -0.16 14.44
N ASP A 92 4.31 0.86 14.97
CA ASP A 92 4.02 1.46 16.28
C ASP A 92 3.98 0.43 17.43
N GLY A 93 4.99 -0.45 17.48
CA GLY A 93 5.13 -1.51 18.47
C GLY A 93 4.48 -2.84 18.05
N CYS A 94 3.73 -2.87 16.94
CA CYS A 94 3.16 -4.09 16.39
C CYS A 94 4.12 -4.72 15.36
N LYS A 95 4.68 -5.88 15.69
CA LYS A 95 5.59 -6.61 14.79
C LYS A 95 4.82 -7.48 13.81
N LEU A 96 5.10 -7.29 12.51
CA LEU A 96 4.58 -8.11 11.42
C LEU A 96 5.72 -8.83 10.71
N ARG A 97 5.53 -10.10 10.36
CA ARG A 97 6.40 -10.82 9.45
C ARG A 97 5.81 -10.83 8.05
N VAL A 98 6.61 -10.39 7.08
CA VAL A 98 6.26 -10.41 5.67
C VAL A 98 6.64 -11.77 5.09
N GLY A 99 5.66 -12.46 4.51
CA GLY A 99 5.80 -13.77 3.92
C GLY A 99 6.00 -13.72 2.41
N VAL A 100 5.56 -14.79 1.75
CA VAL A 100 5.64 -14.94 0.29
C VAL A 100 4.81 -13.89 -0.45
N SER A 101 5.31 -13.48 -1.62
CA SER A 101 4.63 -12.58 -2.54
C SER A 101 3.76 -13.33 -3.55
N GLU A 102 2.75 -12.63 -4.05
CA GLU A 102 1.88 -13.03 -5.15
C GLU A 102 1.64 -11.78 -6.01
N THR A 103 1.80 -11.89 -7.33
CA THR A 103 1.50 -10.79 -8.26
C THR A 103 0.10 -10.95 -8.85
N ARG A 104 -0.58 -9.83 -9.06
CA ARG A 104 -1.91 -9.77 -9.65
C ARG A 104 -1.98 -8.66 -10.70
N ALA A 105 -2.48 -9.00 -11.88
CA ALA A 105 -2.81 -8.01 -12.89
C ALA A 105 -3.97 -7.13 -12.39
N LEU A 106 -3.99 -5.87 -12.84
CA LEU A 106 -5.12 -5.00 -12.59
C LEU A 106 -6.33 -5.50 -13.39
N VAL A 107 -7.46 -5.68 -12.69
CA VAL A 107 -8.74 -6.00 -13.30
C VAL A 107 -9.52 -4.70 -13.45
N PRO A 108 -9.93 -4.30 -14.67
CA PRO A 108 -10.78 -3.14 -14.87
C PRO A 108 -12.09 -3.28 -14.10
N ALA A 109 -12.52 -2.20 -13.46
CA ALA A 109 -13.80 -2.12 -12.76
C ALA A 109 -14.59 -0.94 -13.31
N ALA A 110 -15.84 -1.19 -13.72
CA ALA A 110 -16.73 -0.14 -14.22
C ALA A 110 -17.25 0.79 -13.11
N THR A 111 -17.24 0.30 -11.86
CA THR A 111 -17.73 1.04 -10.69
C THR A 111 -16.64 1.09 -9.63
N LEU A 112 -16.34 2.30 -9.15
CA LEU A 112 -15.44 2.54 -8.03
C LEU A 112 -16.23 3.03 -6.82
N HIS A 113 -16.02 2.39 -5.68
CA HIS A 113 -16.54 2.87 -4.41
C HIS A 113 -15.39 3.44 -3.58
N CYS A 114 -15.52 4.69 -3.16
CA CYS A 114 -14.60 5.32 -2.21
C CYS A 114 -15.37 6.11 -1.16
N ARG A 115 -14.86 6.14 0.07
CA ARG A 115 -15.47 6.94 1.15
C ARG A 115 -15.12 8.43 1.02
N ILE A 116 -13.93 8.74 0.51
CA ILE A 116 -13.42 10.10 0.33
C ILE A 116 -12.64 10.13 -0.97
N VAL A 117 -12.97 11.05 -1.87
CA VAL A 117 -12.19 11.33 -3.07
C VAL A 117 -11.62 12.73 -2.93
N THR A 118 -10.32 12.87 -3.16
CA THR A 118 -9.67 14.17 -3.25
C THR A 118 -9.13 14.34 -4.66
N THR A 119 -9.24 15.56 -5.19
CA THR A 119 -8.63 15.94 -6.46
C THR A 119 -7.89 17.25 -6.24
N LYS A 120 -6.83 17.50 -7.00
CA LYS A 120 -5.99 18.69 -6.85
C LYS A 120 -6.81 19.98 -6.92
N ASN A 121 -7.86 19.98 -7.75
CA ASN A 121 -8.70 21.13 -8.05
C ASN A 121 -10.17 20.93 -7.64
N GLY A 122 -10.47 20.01 -6.70
CA GLY A 122 -11.85 19.68 -6.32
C GLY A 122 -12.67 20.83 -5.70
N ASN A 123 -12.01 21.96 -5.42
CA ASN A 123 -12.62 23.15 -4.86
C ASN A 123 -13.12 24.14 -5.94
N ASP A 124 -12.75 23.92 -7.21
CA ASP A 124 -13.16 24.74 -8.37
C ASP A 124 -13.84 23.83 -9.39
N ALA A 125 -15.15 24.04 -9.58
CA ALA A 125 -15.97 23.23 -10.48
C ALA A 125 -15.46 23.25 -11.93
N THR A 126 -14.97 24.38 -12.40
CA THR A 126 -14.52 24.58 -13.79
C THR A 126 -13.25 23.79 -14.06
N LEU A 127 -12.28 23.85 -13.14
CA LEU A 127 -11.04 23.09 -13.24
C LEU A 127 -11.27 21.59 -13.07
N PHE A 128 -12.19 21.21 -12.18
CA PHE A 128 -12.57 19.80 -12.00
C PHE A 128 -13.16 19.20 -13.28
N ASP A 129 -14.08 19.90 -13.95
CA ASP A 129 -14.70 19.41 -15.18
C ASP A 129 -13.71 19.35 -16.35
N ALA A 130 -12.71 20.25 -16.40
CA ALA A 130 -11.65 20.20 -17.40
C ALA A 130 -10.70 19.00 -17.25
N GLU A 131 -10.60 18.43 -16.03
CA GLU A 131 -9.74 17.27 -15.72
C GLU A 131 -10.47 15.92 -15.88
N ARG A 132 -11.79 15.92 -16.11
CA ARG A 132 -12.55 14.71 -16.42
C ARG A 132 -12.14 14.19 -17.80
N ARG A 133 -11.29 13.16 -17.81
CA ARG A 133 -11.03 12.31 -18.98
C ARG A 133 -12.08 11.23 -19.14
#